data_AF-A0A8C5TCS0-F1
#
_entry.id   AF-A0A8C5TCS0-F1
#
_cell.length_a   1.000
_cell.length_b   1.000
_cell.length_c   1.000
_cell.angle_alpha   90.00
_cell.angle_beta   90.00
_cell.angle_gamma   90.00
#
_symmetry.space_group_name_H-M   'P 1'
#
loop_
_entity.id
_entity.type
_entity.pdbx_description
1 polymer ?
#
loop_
_entity_poly.entity_id
_entity_poly.type
_entity_poly.pdbx_seq_one_letter_code
_entity_poly.pdbx_strand_id
1 'polypeptide(L)'
;MRLNNLSVSKPPKSRGSTAVRPPRQVPSRGVPSNLHLPCSSNQVPVPWSHLSCCLTWEMRKRDKLPFFLVQVPGYRQERVEKGLKLFAQLINNKVFLLSFIRTLESQRSFSMRDRGNVASLIMTVLQSKLEYATDVLKQLLADLIDKNLESKNHPKLLLRRTESVAEKMLTNWFTFLLYKFLKECAGEPLFSLFCAIKQQMEKGPIDSITGEARYSLSEDKLIRQQIDYKTLVLSCVNPDNVNSPEIPVKILNCDTITQVKEKILDAIFKNVPCSHRPKAADMDLEWRQASGARMILQDEDITTKIENDWKRLNTLAHYQVTVGEGGRELELLSGNIKSKILILLPREVVESALLESGVKMWHLVKNHEHGDQKEGDRGSKMVSEIYLTRLLATKGTLQKFVDDLFETIFSTAHRGSALPLAIKYMFDFLDEQADKHNIHDPHVRHTWKSNCLPLRFWVNMIKNPQFVFDIHKNSITDACLSVVAQTFMDSCSTSEHRLGKDSPSNKLLYAKDIPSYKNWVER
;
A
#
# COMPACT_ATOMS: atom_id res chain seq x y z
N MET A 1 18.63 -85.20 18.50
CA MET A 1 20.04 -84.83 18.70
C MET A 1 20.40 -83.72 17.71
N ARG A 2 21.08 -82.68 18.21
CA ARG A 2 22.01 -81.70 17.58
C ARG A 2 22.49 -82.04 16.14
N LEU A 3 22.89 -81.14 15.22
CA LEU A 3 23.26 -79.71 15.21
C LEU A 3 23.54 -79.32 13.73
N ASN A 4 23.13 -78.11 13.34
CA ASN A 4 23.85 -77.01 12.67
C ASN A 4 24.96 -77.18 11.59
N ASN A 5 25.01 -76.10 10.77
CA ASN A 5 26.16 -75.38 10.13
C ASN A 5 26.16 -75.42 8.59
N LEU A 6 26.62 -74.42 7.83
CA LEU A 6 26.78 -72.95 7.89
C LEU A 6 27.40 -72.57 6.52
N SER A 7 26.83 -71.57 5.82
CA SER A 7 27.42 -70.58 4.88
C SER A 7 28.58 -70.92 3.90
N VAL A 8 28.53 -70.35 2.67
CA VAL A 8 29.53 -69.41 2.08
C VAL A 8 29.16 -68.93 0.64
N SER A 9 29.45 -67.65 0.35
CA SER A 9 29.78 -66.97 -0.94
C SER A 9 28.75 -66.06 -1.68
N LYS A 10 29.28 -64.92 -2.20
CA LYS A 10 28.71 -63.83 -3.05
C LYS A 10 29.56 -63.76 -4.36
N PRO A 11 29.31 -62.84 -5.35
CA PRO A 11 28.14 -62.50 -6.21
C PRO A 11 28.53 -62.57 -7.74
N PRO A 12 27.73 -62.15 -8.78
CA PRO A 12 27.60 -60.73 -9.20
C PRO A 12 26.31 -60.27 -9.99
N LYS A 13 26.06 -58.95 -9.93
CA LYS A 13 25.47 -57.96 -10.89
C LYS A 13 24.43 -58.33 -12.01
N SER A 14 23.26 -57.65 -11.94
CA SER A 14 22.74 -56.61 -12.89
C SER A 14 21.32 -56.76 -13.50
N ARG A 15 20.58 -55.62 -13.50
CA ARG A 15 19.37 -55.20 -14.29
C ARG A 15 18.04 -55.93 -13.98
N GLY A 16 16.89 -55.29 -13.79
CA GLY A 16 16.45 -53.89 -13.80
C GLY A 16 14.90 -53.80 -13.95
N SER A 17 14.29 -52.75 -13.38
CA SER A 17 12.94 -52.18 -13.68
C SER A 17 11.73 -52.92 -13.07
N THR A 18 10.71 -52.31 -12.43
CA THR A 18 10.18 -50.93 -12.43
C THR A 18 9.47 -50.62 -11.10
N ALA A 19 9.82 -49.51 -10.43
CA ALA A 19 9.03 -48.91 -9.36
C ALA A 19 8.70 -47.45 -9.72
N VAL A 20 7.44 -47.09 -9.48
CA VAL A 20 6.76 -45.84 -9.81
C VAL A 20 7.47 -44.63 -9.18
N ARG A 21 7.76 -43.60 -9.98
CA ARG A 21 8.35 -42.33 -9.52
C ARG A 21 7.29 -41.42 -8.87
N PRO A 22 7.58 -40.75 -7.74
CA PRO A 22 6.78 -39.65 -7.23
C PRO A 22 6.94 -38.39 -8.10
N PRO A 23 6.02 -37.41 -8.01
CA PRO A 23 6.01 -36.23 -8.89
C PRO A 23 7.26 -35.37 -8.69
N ARG A 24 7.78 -34.85 -9.81
CA ARG A 24 8.95 -33.97 -9.86
C ARG A 24 8.67 -32.69 -9.06
N GLN A 25 9.53 -32.39 -8.09
CA GLN A 25 9.67 -31.04 -7.55
C GLN A 25 10.03 -30.08 -8.69
N VAL A 26 9.20 -29.06 -8.89
CA VAL A 26 9.52 -27.90 -9.73
C VAL A 26 10.63 -27.12 -9.01
N PRO A 27 11.75 -26.78 -9.66
CA PRO A 27 12.81 -26.03 -9.01
C PRO A 27 12.29 -24.65 -8.63
N SER A 28 12.49 -24.27 -7.36
CA SER A 28 12.26 -22.92 -6.86
C SER A 28 13.08 -21.94 -7.70
N ARG A 29 12.41 -21.06 -8.44
CA ARG A 29 13.08 -19.91 -9.06
C ARG A 29 13.63 -19.03 -7.94
N GLY A 30 14.95 -18.99 -7.82
CA GLY A 30 15.67 -18.17 -6.85
C GLY A 30 15.25 -16.71 -6.92
N VAL A 31 15.24 -16.06 -5.76
CA VAL A 31 15.11 -14.59 -5.64
C VAL A 31 16.22 -13.95 -6.48
N PRO A 32 15.94 -12.93 -7.33
CA PRO A 32 17.00 -12.17 -7.97
C PRO A 32 17.91 -11.58 -6.89
N SER A 33 19.22 -11.84 -6.98
CA SER A 33 20.27 -11.42 -6.04
C SER A 33 20.39 -9.90 -5.80
N ASN A 34 19.52 -9.09 -6.40
CA ASN A 34 19.54 -7.63 -6.38
C ASN A 34 18.58 -6.98 -5.36
N LEU A 35 17.80 -7.77 -4.60
CA LEU A 35 17.05 -7.31 -3.43
C LEU A 35 17.24 -8.31 -2.28
N HIS A 36 18.29 -8.11 -1.47
CA HIS A 36 18.27 -8.63 -0.11
C HIS A 36 17.28 -7.79 0.70
N LEU A 37 16.02 -8.22 0.73
CA LEU A 37 15.06 -7.69 1.67
C LEU A 37 15.45 -8.17 3.08
N PRO A 38 15.56 -7.30 4.08
CA PRO A 38 15.67 -7.74 5.47
C PRO A 38 14.44 -8.57 5.93
N CYS A 39 13.34 -8.56 5.16
CA CYS A 39 12.15 -9.38 5.39
C CYS A 39 12.26 -10.85 4.96
N SER A 40 13.27 -11.28 4.20
CA SER A 40 13.39 -12.70 3.80
C SER A 40 13.91 -13.63 4.91
N SER A 41 14.33 -13.05 6.03
CA SER A 41 14.62 -13.75 7.28
C SER A 41 13.59 -13.32 8.33
N ASN A 42 13.09 -14.26 9.13
CA ASN A 42 12.13 -14.13 10.26
C ASN A 42 12.43 -13.04 11.34
N GLN A 43 13.05 -11.90 11.02
CA GLN A 43 13.65 -10.98 11.99
C GLN A 43 12.99 -9.60 12.07
N VAL A 44 12.07 -9.22 11.17
CA VAL A 44 11.34 -7.94 11.26
C VAL A 44 9.84 -8.20 11.46
N PRO A 45 9.26 -7.90 12.64
CA PRO A 45 7.83 -8.07 12.86
C PRO A 45 7.03 -7.10 11.98
N VAL A 46 5.97 -7.60 11.35
CA VAL A 46 5.04 -6.78 10.54
C VAL A 46 4.40 -5.72 11.46
N PRO A 47 4.50 -4.41 11.15
CA PRO A 47 4.00 -3.35 12.02
C PRO A 47 2.50 -3.20 11.86
N TRP A 48 1.71 -4.07 12.49
CA TRP A 48 0.26 -4.00 12.43
C TRP A 48 -0.28 -2.69 13.01
N SER A 49 -1.18 -2.04 12.29
CA SER A 49 -2.03 -1.02 12.89
C SER A 49 -3.03 -1.67 13.86
N HIS A 50 -3.42 -0.99 14.94
CA HIS A 50 -4.44 -1.51 15.85
C HIS A 50 -5.73 -1.82 15.07
N LEU A 51 -6.31 -3.01 15.22
CA LEU A 51 -7.57 -3.48 14.59
C LEU A 51 -8.71 -2.46 14.58
N SER A 52 -8.80 -1.63 15.61
CA SER A 52 -9.74 -0.50 15.68
C SER A 52 -9.60 0.46 14.49
N CYS A 53 -8.38 0.58 13.91
CA CYS A 53 -8.04 1.37 12.72
C CYS A 53 -8.71 0.90 11.43
N CYS A 54 -8.97 -0.40 11.22
CA CYS A 54 -9.54 -0.89 9.96
C CYS A 54 -10.98 -0.40 9.74
N LEU A 55 -11.80 -0.37 10.80
CA LEU A 55 -13.15 0.24 10.77
C LEU A 55 -13.11 1.77 10.79
N THR A 56 -12.22 2.32 11.59
CA THR A 56 -12.17 3.76 11.82
C THR A 56 -11.47 4.52 10.69
N TRP A 57 -10.78 3.85 9.76
CA TRP A 57 -10.07 4.53 8.69
C TRP A 57 -11.00 5.22 7.68
N GLU A 58 -12.18 4.66 7.39
CA GLU A 58 -13.14 5.34 6.52
C GLU A 58 -13.65 6.67 7.11
N MET A 59 -13.57 6.80 8.44
CA MET A 59 -13.73 8.06 9.17
C MET A 59 -12.43 8.89 9.24
N ARG A 60 -11.24 8.27 9.18
CA ARG A 60 -9.90 8.87 9.21
C ARG A 60 -9.47 9.58 7.92
N LYS A 61 -10.33 9.62 6.88
CA LYS A 61 -10.16 10.60 5.78
C LYS A 61 -10.22 12.07 6.28
N ARG A 62 -10.48 12.26 7.58
CA ARG A 62 -10.46 13.52 8.31
C ARG A 62 -9.72 13.27 9.62
N ASP A 63 -8.78 14.14 9.96
CA ASP A 63 -7.90 14.09 11.15
C ASP A 63 -8.59 14.13 12.53
N LYS A 64 -9.83 13.66 12.64
CA LYS A 64 -10.57 13.55 13.91
C LYS A 64 -11.43 12.29 13.89
N LEU A 65 -11.04 11.30 14.69
CA LEU A 65 -11.90 10.16 15.05
C LEU A 65 -13.11 10.70 15.83
N PRO A 66 -14.35 10.60 15.33
CA PRO A 66 -15.54 10.99 16.11
C PRO A 66 -15.87 10.00 17.23
N PHE A 67 -15.17 8.87 17.33
CA PHE A 67 -15.39 7.85 18.37
C PHE A 67 -14.94 8.28 19.77
N PHE A 68 -14.09 9.30 19.88
CA PHE A 68 -13.62 9.81 21.16
C PHE A 68 -14.10 11.25 21.33
N LEU A 69 -15.00 11.43 22.31
CA LEU A 69 -15.47 12.70 22.88
C LEU A 69 -16.67 13.37 22.20
N VAL A 70 -17.84 12.72 22.28
CA VAL A 70 -19.08 13.52 22.42
C VAL A 70 -19.04 14.14 23.82
N GLN A 71 -18.57 15.39 23.92
CA GLN A 71 -18.64 16.15 25.16
C GLN A 71 -20.10 16.56 25.39
N VAL A 72 -20.81 15.75 26.19
CA VAL A 72 -22.16 16.10 26.66
C VAL A 72 -22.01 16.89 27.96
N PRO A 73 -22.65 18.07 28.10
CA PRO A 73 -22.68 18.78 29.38
C PRO A 73 -23.17 17.88 30.52
N GLY A 74 -22.50 17.89 31.67
CA GLY A 74 -22.70 16.90 32.75
C GLY A 74 -24.15 16.72 33.20
N TYR A 75 -24.97 17.78 33.19
CA TYR A 75 -26.38 17.73 33.57
C TYR A 75 -27.29 16.97 32.58
N ARG A 76 -26.83 16.70 31.35
CA ARG A 76 -27.58 15.92 30.34
C ARG A 76 -27.01 14.52 30.11
N GLN A 77 -25.83 14.23 30.65
CA GLN A 77 -25.09 13.01 30.35
C GLN A 77 -25.90 11.74 30.65
N GLU A 78 -26.50 11.66 31.83
CA GLU A 78 -27.31 10.50 32.24
C GLU A 78 -28.53 10.28 31.33
N ARG A 79 -29.22 11.38 30.96
CA ARG A 79 -30.40 11.31 30.07
C ARG A 79 -30.01 10.89 28.65
N VAL A 80 -28.90 11.42 28.13
CA VAL A 80 -28.39 11.06 26.80
C VAL A 80 -27.94 9.60 26.78
N GLU A 81 -27.23 9.14 27.80
CA GLU A 81 -26.80 7.75 27.92
C GLU A 81 -28.00 6.80 27.98
N LYS A 82 -29.04 7.13 28.77
CA LYS A 82 -30.28 6.36 28.82
C LYS A 82 -30.96 6.30 27.45
N GLY A 83 -31.04 7.43 26.74
CA GLY A 83 -31.58 7.49 25.38
C GLY A 83 -30.79 6.63 24.38
N LEU A 84 -29.46 6.67 24.43
CA LEU A 84 -28.58 5.86 23.58
C LEU A 84 -28.72 4.36 23.88
N LYS A 85 -28.90 3.96 25.14
CA LYS A 85 -29.18 2.56 25.50
C LYS A 85 -30.51 2.07 24.90
N LEU A 86 -31.57 2.89 24.96
CA LEU A 86 -32.85 2.57 24.32
C LEU A 86 -32.74 2.53 22.79
N PHE A 87 -31.98 3.46 22.19
CA PHE A 87 -31.71 3.44 20.76
C PHE A 87 -30.93 2.19 20.34
N ALA A 88 -29.95 1.75 21.13
CA ALA A 88 -29.26 0.49 20.89
C ALA A 88 -30.21 -0.72 20.94
N GLN A 89 -31.24 -0.72 21.79
CA GLN A 89 -32.29 -1.75 21.77
C GLN A 89 -33.09 -1.73 20.46
N LEU A 90 -33.42 -0.55 19.94
CA LEU A 90 -34.08 -0.42 18.62
C LEU A 90 -33.20 -0.95 17.49
N ILE A 91 -31.89 -0.67 17.51
CA ILE A 91 -30.94 -1.20 16.52
C ILE A 91 -30.87 -2.73 16.54
N ASN A 92 -31.13 -3.37 17.69
CA ASN A 92 -31.24 -4.82 17.82
C ASN A 92 -32.60 -5.40 17.35
N ASN A 93 -33.53 -4.57 16.89
CA ASN A 93 -34.77 -5.02 16.26
C ASN A 93 -34.61 -5.02 14.73
N LYS A 94 -34.67 -6.20 14.12
CA LYS A 94 -34.45 -6.38 12.67
C LYS A 94 -35.37 -5.52 11.82
N VAL A 95 -36.66 -5.47 12.17
CA VAL A 95 -37.68 -4.72 11.42
C VAL A 95 -37.41 -3.22 11.50
N PHE A 96 -37.07 -2.72 12.69
CA PHE A 96 -36.68 -1.33 12.87
C PHE A 96 -35.44 -0.99 12.06
N LEU A 97 -34.37 -1.78 12.17
CA LEU A 97 -33.09 -1.46 11.53
C LEU A 97 -33.21 -1.46 9.99
N LEU A 98 -33.91 -2.43 9.41
CA LEU A 98 -34.20 -2.45 7.98
C LEU A 98 -35.00 -1.22 7.55
N SER A 99 -36.06 -0.89 8.28
CA SER A 99 -36.90 0.28 7.99
C SER A 99 -36.13 1.59 8.13
N PHE A 100 -35.26 1.69 9.14
CA PHE A 100 -34.41 2.83 9.40
C PHE A 100 -33.46 3.09 8.22
N ILE A 101 -32.72 2.06 7.78
CA ILE A 101 -31.78 2.17 6.65
C ILE A 101 -32.52 2.54 5.36
N ARG A 102 -33.62 1.85 5.04
CA ARG A 102 -34.44 2.13 3.85
C ARG A 102 -34.99 3.56 3.84
N THR A 103 -35.42 4.06 5.00
CA THR A 103 -35.95 5.41 5.15
C THR A 103 -34.87 6.47 4.95
N LEU A 104 -33.64 6.23 5.42
CA LEU A 104 -32.51 7.12 5.17
C LEU A 104 -32.13 7.15 3.69
N GLU A 105 -32.05 5.99 3.05
CA GLU A 105 -31.64 5.89 1.64
C GLU A 105 -32.65 6.48 0.65
N SER A 106 -33.93 6.57 1.02
CA SER A 106 -34.95 7.22 0.20
C SER A 106 -34.86 8.74 0.20
N GLN A 107 -34.12 9.34 1.14
CA GLN A 107 -33.95 10.79 1.21
C GLN A 107 -32.94 11.28 0.16
N ARG A 108 -33.35 12.27 -0.66
CA ARG A 108 -32.46 12.91 -1.65
C ARG A 108 -31.27 13.64 -1.02
N SER A 109 -31.44 14.14 0.20
CA SER A 109 -30.38 14.81 0.98
C SER A 109 -29.36 13.85 1.56
N PHE A 110 -29.65 12.55 1.60
CA PHE A 110 -28.74 11.55 2.14
C PHE A 110 -27.64 11.26 1.12
N SER A 111 -26.43 11.76 1.38
CA SER A 111 -25.32 11.72 0.42
C SER A 111 -24.59 10.36 0.43
N MET A 112 -23.72 10.12 -0.55
CA MET A 112 -22.85 8.93 -0.55
C MET A 112 -21.93 8.87 0.67
N ARG A 113 -21.56 10.04 1.20
CA ARG A 113 -20.80 10.15 2.44
C ARG A 113 -21.61 9.66 3.65
N ASP A 114 -22.88 10.06 3.72
CA ASP A 114 -23.74 9.70 4.85
C ASP A 114 -24.06 8.21 4.84
N ARG A 115 -24.29 7.62 3.66
CA ARG A 115 -24.40 6.16 3.47
C ARG A 115 -23.18 5.44 4.05
N GLY A 116 -21.99 5.93 3.71
CA GLY A 116 -20.72 5.43 4.21
C GLY A 116 -20.64 5.45 5.74
N ASN A 117 -20.92 6.61 6.33
CA ASN A 117 -20.86 6.82 7.77
C ASN A 117 -21.86 5.95 8.53
N VAL A 118 -23.11 5.89 8.08
CA VAL A 118 -24.17 5.09 8.73
C VAL A 118 -23.83 3.60 8.69
N ALA A 119 -23.38 3.09 7.55
CA ALA A 119 -22.95 1.70 7.44
C ALA A 119 -21.80 1.36 8.41
N SER A 120 -20.78 2.22 8.51
CA SER A 120 -19.67 1.99 9.43
C SER A 120 -20.08 2.08 10.88
N LEU A 121 -20.89 3.06 11.27
CA LEU A 121 -21.43 3.17 12.64
C LEU A 121 -22.27 1.94 13.02
N ILE A 122 -23.18 1.51 12.16
CA ILE A 122 -24.03 0.32 12.41
C ILE A 122 -23.16 -0.92 12.56
N MET A 123 -22.20 -1.14 11.66
CA MET A 123 -21.31 -2.31 11.71
C MET A 123 -20.41 -2.29 12.94
N THR A 124 -19.96 -1.12 13.41
CA THR A 124 -19.22 -1.01 14.68
C THR A 124 -20.11 -1.32 15.88
N VAL A 125 -21.33 -0.78 15.94
CA VAL A 125 -22.28 -1.07 17.04
C VAL A 125 -22.65 -2.56 17.07
N LEU A 126 -22.76 -3.21 15.91
CA LEU A 126 -23.11 -4.61 15.78
C LEU A 126 -21.90 -5.56 15.75
N GLN A 127 -20.68 -5.07 15.98
CA GLN A 127 -19.46 -5.88 15.88
C GLN A 127 -19.45 -7.08 16.84
N SER A 128 -20.07 -6.98 18.03
CA SER A 128 -20.19 -8.09 18.96
C SER A 128 -21.35 -9.05 18.64
N LYS A 129 -22.17 -8.72 17.64
CA LYS A 129 -23.37 -9.46 17.22
C LYS A 129 -23.35 -9.71 15.70
N LEU A 130 -22.23 -10.21 15.18
CA LEU A 130 -22.04 -10.39 13.74
C LEU A 130 -23.05 -11.35 13.09
N GLU A 131 -23.61 -12.31 13.82
CA GLU A 131 -24.70 -13.17 13.33
C GLU A 131 -25.92 -12.33 12.92
N TYR A 132 -26.42 -11.51 13.85
CA TYR A 132 -27.52 -10.57 13.59
C TYR A 132 -27.16 -9.56 12.47
N ALA A 133 -25.94 -9.01 12.49
CA ALA A 133 -25.48 -8.10 11.46
C ALA A 133 -25.47 -8.74 10.06
N THR A 134 -25.09 -10.02 9.99
CA THR A 134 -25.07 -10.81 8.75
C THR A 134 -26.49 -11.03 8.22
N ASP A 135 -27.44 -11.34 9.10
CA ASP A 135 -28.85 -11.52 8.71
C ASP A 135 -29.48 -10.23 8.16
N VAL A 136 -29.17 -9.08 8.77
CA VAL A 136 -29.60 -7.76 8.27
C VAL A 136 -28.93 -7.46 6.94
N LEU A 137 -27.62 -7.67 6.83
CA LEU A 137 -26.86 -7.45 5.61
C LEU A 137 -27.38 -8.29 4.44
N LYS A 138 -27.63 -9.59 4.65
CA LYS A 138 -28.20 -10.48 3.63
C LYS A 138 -29.54 -9.97 3.12
N GLN A 139 -30.42 -9.54 4.02
CA GLN A 139 -31.73 -9.00 3.62
C GLN A 139 -31.56 -7.72 2.80
N LEU A 140 -30.70 -6.79 3.22
CA LEU A 140 -30.46 -5.55 2.48
C LEU A 140 -29.83 -5.79 1.12
N LEU A 141 -28.92 -6.77 1.00
CA LEU A 141 -28.33 -7.16 -0.28
C LEU A 141 -29.35 -7.83 -1.20
N ALA A 142 -30.22 -8.68 -0.67
CA ALA A 142 -31.32 -9.27 -1.43
C ALA A 142 -32.26 -8.18 -1.97
N ASP A 143 -32.68 -7.23 -1.11
CA ASP A 143 -33.50 -6.09 -1.53
C ASP A 143 -32.79 -5.27 -2.63
N LEU A 144 -31.48 -5.07 -2.50
CA LEU A 144 -30.66 -4.34 -3.49
C LEU A 144 -30.64 -5.08 -4.84
N ILE A 145 -30.50 -6.40 -4.82
CA ILE A 145 -30.52 -7.26 -6.02
C ILE A 145 -31.89 -7.20 -6.69
N ASP A 146 -32.97 -7.45 -5.93
CA ASP A 146 -34.35 -7.39 -6.39
C ASP A 146 -34.61 -6.03 -7.08
N LYS A 147 -34.30 -4.92 -6.40
CA LYS A 147 -34.49 -3.56 -6.93
C LYS A 147 -33.65 -3.28 -8.18
N ASN A 148 -32.42 -3.77 -8.25
CA ASN A 148 -31.55 -3.56 -9.40
C ASN A 148 -32.10 -4.26 -10.66
N LEU A 149 -32.58 -5.49 -10.49
CA LEU A 149 -33.15 -6.30 -11.56
C LEU A 149 -34.53 -5.77 -12.00
N GLU A 150 -35.38 -5.36 -11.05
CA GLU A 150 -36.67 -4.71 -11.34
C GLU A 150 -36.51 -3.41 -12.13
N SER A 151 -35.46 -2.64 -11.84
CA SER A 151 -35.12 -1.42 -12.57
C SER A 151 -34.60 -1.68 -14.00
N LYS A 152 -34.58 -2.95 -14.45
CA LYS A 152 -34.04 -3.41 -15.74
C LYS A 152 -32.59 -3.01 -15.97
N ASN A 153 -31.83 -2.79 -14.90
CA ASN A 153 -30.40 -2.57 -15.02
C ASN A 153 -29.71 -3.84 -15.49
N HIS A 154 -28.63 -3.68 -16.25
CA HIS A 154 -27.86 -4.82 -16.71
C HIS A 154 -27.26 -5.57 -15.49
N PRO A 155 -27.51 -6.89 -15.30
CA PRO A 155 -27.13 -7.60 -14.07
C PRO A 155 -25.64 -7.52 -13.71
N LYS A 156 -24.75 -7.47 -14.71
CA LYS A 156 -23.29 -7.27 -14.52
C LYS A 156 -22.90 -5.91 -13.89
N LEU A 157 -23.82 -4.96 -13.78
CA LEU A 157 -23.58 -3.66 -13.13
C LEU A 157 -23.85 -3.67 -11.63
N LEU A 158 -24.49 -4.73 -11.10
CA LEU A 158 -24.73 -4.88 -9.67
C LEU A 158 -23.40 -4.88 -8.90
N LEU A 159 -23.37 -4.19 -7.75
CA LEU A 159 -22.19 -4.03 -6.90
C LEU A 159 -20.99 -3.39 -7.61
N ARG A 160 -21.14 -2.77 -8.79
CA ARG A 160 -20.01 -2.13 -9.49
C ARG A 160 -19.62 -0.79 -8.87
N ARG A 161 -20.58 -0.06 -8.28
CA ARG A 161 -20.37 1.24 -7.64
C ARG A 161 -20.96 1.20 -6.23
N THR A 162 -20.28 1.79 -5.25
CA THR A 162 -20.78 1.85 -3.87
C THR A 162 -21.86 2.92 -3.75
N GLU A 163 -23.11 2.55 -3.95
CA GLU A 163 -24.24 3.49 -3.98
C GLU A 163 -25.26 3.24 -2.86
N SER A 164 -25.08 2.17 -2.08
CA SER A 164 -25.94 1.81 -0.95
C SER A 164 -25.19 1.62 0.37
N VAL A 165 -25.94 1.75 1.48
CA VAL A 165 -25.52 1.38 2.84
C VAL A 165 -25.17 -0.11 2.90
N ALA A 166 -25.95 -0.96 2.22
CA ALA A 166 -25.73 -2.42 2.18
C ALA A 166 -24.34 -2.78 1.62
N GLU A 167 -23.94 -2.18 0.51
CA GLU A 167 -22.63 -2.40 -0.11
C GLU A 167 -21.47 -1.94 0.78
N LYS A 168 -21.70 -0.87 1.54
CA LYS A 168 -20.71 -0.43 2.52
C LYS A 168 -20.64 -1.36 3.72
N MET A 169 -21.79 -1.78 4.26
CA MET A 169 -21.85 -2.77 5.33
C MET A 169 -21.15 -4.07 4.91
N LEU A 170 -21.31 -4.50 3.66
CA LEU A 170 -20.61 -5.65 3.08
C LEU A 170 -19.08 -5.49 3.10
N THR A 171 -18.56 -4.31 2.74
CA THR A 171 -17.12 -4.02 2.80
C THR A 171 -16.60 -4.08 4.24
N ASN A 172 -17.36 -3.55 5.20
CA ASN A 172 -17.04 -3.60 6.62
C ASN A 172 -17.11 -5.03 7.18
N TRP A 173 -18.10 -5.82 6.74
CA TRP A 173 -18.27 -7.22 7.12
C TRP A 173 -17.08 -8.08 6.68
N PHE A 174 -16.62 -7.94 5.44
CA PHE A 174 -15.38 -8.58 4.99
C PHE A 174 -14.16 -8.09 5.77
N THR A 175 -14.08 -6.79 6.07
CA THR A 175 -12.98 -6.24 6.86
C THR A 175 -12.86 -6.91 8.23
N PHE A 176 -13.98 -7.16 8.91
CA PHE A 176 -13.98 -7.91 10.16
C PHE A 176 -13.53 -9.35 10.01
N LEU A 177 -14.14 -10.07 9.07
CA LEU A 177 -13.99 -11.51 8.99
C LEU A 177 -12.72 -11.96 8.27
N LEU A 178 -12.15 -11.11 7.41
CA LEU A 178 -10.89 -11.38 6.71
C LEU A 178 -9.67 -10.85 7.46
N TYR A 179 -9.83 -10.20 8.62
CA TYR A 179 -8.69 -9.71 9.38
C TYR A 179 -7.73 -10.84 9.78
N LYS A 180 -8.26 -11.99 10.21
CA LYS A 180 -7.43 -13.16 10.55
C LYS A 180 -6.62 -13.63 9.33
N PHE A 181 -7.27 -13.70 8.16
CA PHE A 181 -6.61 -14.08 6.91
C PHE A 181 -5.55 -13.07 6.46
N LEU A 182 -5.82 -11.76 6.61
CA LEU A 182 -4.81 -10.73 6.43
C LEU A 182 -3.63 -10.95 7.39
N LYS A 183 -3.90 -11.21 8.67
CA LYS A 183 -2.86 -11.39 9.70
C LYS A 183 -1.97 -12.61 9.46
N GLU A 184 -2.57 -13.72 9.06
CA GLU A 184 -1.91 -15.03 9.01
C GLU A 184 -1.41 -15.42 7.62
N CYS A 185 -1.95 -14.84 6.55
CA CYS A 185 -1.64 -15.24 5.17
C CYS A 185 -1.24 -14.05 4.29
N ALA A 186 -2.15 -13.10 4.05
CA ALA A 186 -1.98 -12.11 2.99
C ALA A 186 -1.16 -10.86 3.39
N GLY A 187 -0.98 -10.62 4.69
CA GLY A 187 -0.31 -9.41 5.18
C GLY A 187 1.21 -9.43 4.97
N GLU A 188 1.85 -10.59 5.16
CA GLU A 188 3.28 -10.76 4.88
C GLU A 188 3.65 -10.44 3.41
N PRO A 189 2.99 -11.03 2.39
CA PRO A 189 3.29 -10.69 0.99
C PRO A 189 2.88 -9.25 0.64
N LEU A 190 1.79 -8.71 1.22
CA LEU A 190 1.40 -7.31 1.00
C LEU A 190 2.45 -6.33 1.54
N PHE A 191 2.94 -6.55 2.75
CA PHE A 191 4.02 -5.74 3.35
C PHE A 191 5.32 -5.89 2.57
N SER A 192 5.66 -7.12 2.15
CA SER A 192 6.85 -7.39 1.34
C SER A 192 6.81 -6.67 0.00
N LEU A 193 5.64 -6.64 -0.68
CA LEU A 193 5.44 -5.86 -1.91
C LEU A 193 5.64 -4.36 -1.66
N PHE A 194 5.05 -3.81 -0.60
CA PHE A 194 5.22 -2.41 -0.23
C PHE A 194 6.71 -2.07 -0.01
N CYS A 195 7.43 -2.87 0.78
CA CYS A 195 8.85 -2.68 1.04
C CYS A 195 9.69 -2.81 -0.24
N ALA A 196 9.40 -3.79 -1.10
CA ALA A 196 10.10 -3.98 -2.36
C ALA A 196 9.92 -2.78 -3.30
N ILE A 197 8.70 -2.25 -3.42
CA ILE A 197 8.43 -1.03 -4.20
C ILE A 197 9.22 0.14 -3.63
N LYS A 198 9.08 0.42 -2.33
CA LYS A 198 9.75 1.56 -1.67
C LYS A 198 11.26 1.52 -1.89
N GLN A 199 11.90 0.38 -1.59
CA GLN A 199 13.34 0.19 -1.77
C GLN A 199 13.77 0.30 -3.23
N GLN A 200 12.97 -0.22 -4.17
CA GLN A 200 13.29 -0.13 -5.59
C GLN A 200 13.23 1.31 -6.10
N MET A 201 12.30 2.13 -5.59
CA MET A 201 12.23 3.55 -5.94
C MET A 201 13.47 4.30 -5.40
N GLU A 202 13.83 4.05 -4.14
CA GLU A 202 14.92 4.75 -3.44
C GLU A 202 16.34 4.42 -3.95
N LYS A 203 16.49 3.38 -4.79
CA LYS A 203 17.74 3.08 -5.50
C LYS A 203 18.09 4.09 -6.59
N GLY A 204 17.14 4.94 -6.99
CA GLY A 204 17.34 5.96 -8.02
C GLY A 204 16.80 7.31 -7.61
N PRO A 205 17.06 8.36 -8.42
CA PRO A 205 16.59 9.71 -8.13
C PRO A 205 15.06 9.78 -8.03
N ILE A 206 14.59 10.51 -7.03
CA ILE A 206 13.18 10.86 -6.81
C ILE A 206 13.10 12.40 -6.71
N ASP A 207 12.30 13.02 -7.57
CA ASP A 207 12.06 14.46 -7.51
C ASP A 207 11.14 14.78 -6.32
N SER A 208 11.56 15.71 -5.45
CA SER A 208 10.84 16.03 -4.21
C SER A 208 9.62 16.93 -4.47
N ILE A 209 9.59 17.61 -5.62
CA ILE A 209 8.53 18.53 -6.02
C ILE A 209 7.50 17.82 -6.90
N THR A 210 7.93 17.13 -7.97
CA THR A 210 7.00 16.46 -8.91
C THR A 210 6.55 15.09 -8.41
N GLY A 211 7.33 14.47 -7.51
CA GLY A 211 7.13 13.09 -7.05
C GLY A 211 7.44 12.04 -8.12
N GLU A 212 8.09 12.42 -9.22
CA GLU A 212 8.54 11.50 -10.26
C GLU A 212 9.80 10.74 -9.79
N ALA A 213 9.96 9.50 -10.25
CA ALA A 213 11.12 8.69 -9.91
C ALA A 213 11.73 8.00 -11.13
N ARG A 214 13.04 7.73 -11.06
CA ARG A 214 13.79 7.04 -12.11
C ARG A 214 13.33 5.60 -12.34
N TYR A 215 12.90 4.93 -11.26
CA TYR A 215 12.51 3.51 -11.28
C TYR A 215 11.00 3.30 -11.13
N SER A 216 10.16 4.31 -11.38
CA SER A 216 8.69 4.20 -11.28
C SER A 216 8.12 2.98 -12.04
N LEU A 217 7.01 2.42 -11.56
CA LEU A 217 6.12 1.52 -12.32
C LEU A 217 5.02 2.28 -13.09
N SER A 218 4.76 3.52 -12.70
CA SER A 218 3.79 4.40 -13.36
C SER A 218 4.51 5.26 -14.40
N GLU A 219 4.00 5.23 -15.64
CA GLU A 219 4.52 6.08 -16.71
C GLU A 219 4.40 7.57 -16.36
N ASP A 220 3.28 7.99 -15.76
CA ASP A 220 3.00 9.38 -15.39
C ASP A 220 3.95 9.91 -14.30
N LYS A 221 4.60 9.00 -13.55
CA LYS A 221 5.56 9.33 -12.49
C LYS A 221 6.99 8.93 -12.84
N LEU A 222 7.29 8.71 -14.13
CA LEU A 222 8.64 8.35 -14.57
C LEU A 222 9.44 9.61 -14.92
N ILE A 223 10.63 9.76 -14.33
CA ILE A 223 11.57 10.83 -14.73
C ILE A 223 12.02 10.60 -16.17
N ARG A 224 11.69 11.57 -17.03
CA ARG A 224 12.03 11.56 -18.46
C ARG A 224 13.40 12.20 -18.75
N GLN A 225 13.88 13.07 -17.88
CA GLN A 225 15.18 13.74 -18.05
C GLN A 225 16.35 12.82 -17.65
N GLN A 226 17.53 13.05 -18.23
CA GLN A 226 18.76 12.40 -17.78
C GLN A 226 19.24 13.09 -16.51
N ILE A 227 19.36 12.33 -15.43
CA ILE A 227 19.87 12.80 -14.14
C ILE A 227 21.11 11.98 -13.82
N ASP A 228 22.26 12.63 -13.77
CA ASP A 228 23.50 12.01 -13.34
C ASP A 228 23.55 11.98 -11.81
N TYR A 229 23.76 10.80 -11.23
CA TYR A 229 23.77 10.61 -9.79
C TYR A 229 24.82 9.59 -9.37
N LYS A 230 25.26 9.68 -8.11
CA LYS A 230 26.21 8.78 -7.47
C LYS A 230 25.63 8.29 -6.16
N THR A 231 25.79 7.00 -5.88
CA THR A 231 25.44 6.41 -4.58
C THR A 231 26.53 6.72 -3.57
N LEU A 232 26.14 7.26 -2.42
CA LEU A 232 26.99 7.49 -1.27
C LEU A 232 26.57 6.52 -0.15
N VAL A 233 27.53 6.15 0.72
CA VAL A 233 27.26 5.35 1.92
C VAL A 233 27.65 6.19 3.12
N LEU A 234 26.68 6.47 3.98
CA LEU A 234 26.87 7.29 5.18
C LEU A 234 26.89 6.42 6.42
N SER A 235 27.80 6.70 7.34
CA SER A 235 27.73 6.18 8.71
C SER A 235 26.83 7.09 9.54
N CYS A 236 25.75 6.53 10.06
CA CYS A 236 24.74 7.27 10.83
C CYS A 236 24.68 6.75 12.27
N VAL A 237 24.69 7.65 13.24
CA VAL A 237 24.56 7.31 14.67
C VAL A 237 23.08 7.39 15.08
N ASN A 238 22.64 6.49 15.97
CA ASN A 238 21.29 6.56 16.51
C ASN A 238 21.14 7.79 17.44
N PRO A 239 20.21 8.73 17.15
CA PRO A 239 20.00 9.91 17.99
C PRO A 239 19.62 9.59 19.44
N ASP A 240 18.96 8.45 19.68
CA ASP A 240 18.54 8.04 21.03
C ASP A 240 19.67 7.36 21.82
N ASN A 241 20.72 6.90 21.14
CA ASN A 241 21.84 6.21 21.75
C ASN A 241 23.13 6.43 20.96
N VAL A 242 23.86 7.50 21.32
CA VAL A 242 25.13 7.90 20.68
C VAL A 242 26.20 6.81 20.78
N ASN A 243 26.09 5.88 21.74
CA ASN A 243 27.02 4.76 21.91
C ASN A 243 26.66 3.53 21.03
N SER A 244 25.59 3.60 20.25
CA SER A 244 25.21 2.53 19.32
C SER A 244 26.18 2.45 18.14
N PRO A 245 26.38 1.25 17.55
CA PRO A 245 27.23 1.12 16.38
C PRO A 245 26.65 1.92 15.22
N GLU A 246 27.52 2.57 14.45
CA GLU A 246 27.13 3.31 13.26
C GLU A 246 26.42 2.41 12.25
N ILE A 247 25.33 2.92 11.69
CA ILE A 247 24.51 2.21 10.72
C ILE A 247 24.86 2.75 9.33
N PRO A 248 25.36 1.90 8.40
CA PRO A 248 25.62 2.34 7.04
C PRO A 248 24.32 2.51 6.26
N VAL A 249 24.10 3.71 5.73
CA VAL A 249 22.89 4.08 4.96
C VAL A 249 23.28 4.46 3.54
N LYS A 250 22.66 3.81 2.55
CA LYS A 250 22.84 4.11 1.13
C LYS A 250 21.91 5.26 0.74
N ILE A 251 22.48 6.28 0.12
CA ILE A 251 21.81 7.51 -0.30
C ILE A 251 22.36 7.96 -1.66
N LEU A 252 21.71 8.92 -2.30
CA LEU A 252 22.17 9.49 -3.57
C LEU A 252 22.63 10.92 -3.34
N ASN A 253 23.68 11.34 -4.05
CA ASN A 253 24.15 12.73 -3.99
C ASN A 253 23.08 13.74 -4.45
N CYS A 254 22.12 13.30 -5.26
CA CYS A 254 20.99 14.09 -5.73
C CYS A 254 19.76 14.01 -4.81
N ASP A 255 19.83 13.36 -3.65
CA ASP A 255 18.73 13.42 -2.68
C ASP A 255 18.70 14.81 -2.02
N THR A 256 17.50 15.34 -1.80
CA THR A 256 17.27 16.51 -0.93
C THR A 256 17.61 16.19 0.53
N ILE A 257 17.85 17.20 1.36
CA ILE A 257 18.18 16.99 2.77
C ILE A 257 17.04 16.27 3.50
N THR A 258 15.78 16.60 3.22
CA THR A 258 14.64 15.85 3.79
C THR A 258 14.63 14.39 3.35
N GLN A 259 14.86 14.08 2.07
CA GLN A 259 14.95 12.68 1.60
C GLN A 259 16.09 11.91 2.29
N VAL A 260 17.22 12.56 2.53
CA VAL A 260 18.33 11.96 3.29
C VAL A 260 17.91 11.66 4.73
N LYS A 261 17.28 12.63 5.42
CA LYS A 261 16.76 12.42 6.78
C LYS A 261 15.78 11.26 6.83
N GLU A 262 14.85 11.16 5.89
CA GLU A 262 13.89 10.05 5.80
C GLU A 262 14.60 8.69 5.64
N LYS A 263 15.57 8.58 4.72
CA LYS A 263 16.34 7.34 4.50
C LYS A 263 17.14 6.92 5.73
N ILE A 264 17.73 7.88 6.46
CA ILE A 264 18.45 7.60 7.70
C ILE A 264 17.47 7.12 8.79
N LEU A 265 16.34 7.81 8.97
CA LEU A 265 15.31 7.41 9.93
C LEU A 265 14.76 6.00 9.63
N ASP A 266 14.53 5.66 8.36
CA ASP A 266 14.12 4.32 7.96
C ASP A 266 15.15 3.24 8.29
N ALA A 267 16.45 3.55 8.19
CA ALA A 267 17.52 2.62 8.52
C ALA A 267 17.69 2.43 10.03
N ILE A 268 17.72 3.53 10.80
CA ILE A 268 17.89 3.50 12.25
C ILE A 268 16.67 2.86 12.92
N PHE A 269 15.47 3.25 12.51
CA PHE A 269 14.21 2.83 13.12
C PHE A 269 13.50 1.72 12.32
N LYS A 270 14.24 0.90 11.55
CA LYS A 270 13.69 -0.13 10.65
C LYS A 270 12.65 -1.06 11.29
N ASN A 271 12.78 -1.34 12.59
CA ASN A 271 11.92 -2.24 13.36
C ASN A 271 10.87 -1.52 14.23
N VAL A 272 10.83 -0.18 14.18
CA VAL A 272 9.88 0.63 14.97
C VAL A 272 8.69 1.00 14.08
N PRO A 273 7.44 0.91 14.53
CA PRO A 273 6.27 1.34 13.78
C PRO A 273 6.34 2.84 13.42
N CYS A 274 5.85 3.24 12.23
CA CYS A 274 6.03 4.60 11.72
C CYS A 274 5.49 5.69 12.66
N SER A 275 4.38 5.44 13.36
CA SER A 275 3.79 6.40 14.30
C SER A 275 4.66 6.72 15.53
N HIS A 276 5.63 5.86 15.85
CA HIS A 276 6.54 6.02 16.98
C HIS A 276 7.90 6.59 16.56
N ARG A 277 8.12 6.84 15.27
CA ARG A 277 9.39 7.38 14.77
C ARG A 277 9.38 8.91 14.83
N PRO A 278 10.54 9.55 15.06
CA PRO A 278 10.70 10.97 14.80
C PRO A 278 10.37 11.32 13.35
N LYS A 279 9.81 12.50 13.09
CA LYS A 279 9.59 12.97 11.72
C LYS A 279 10.84 13.68 11.22
N ALA A 280 11.12 13.61 9.92
CA ALA A 280 12.24 14.32 9.31
C ALA A 280 12.19 15.85 9.55
N ALA A 281 10.99 16.43 9.65
CA ALA A 281 10.80 17.85 9.96
C ALA A 281 11.25 18.23 11.38
N ASP A 282 11.27 17.27 12.31
CA ASP A 282 11.64 17.47 13.72
C ASP A 282 13.12 17.16 13.99
N MET A 283 13.88 16.84 12.94
CA MET A 283 15.29 16.44 13.01
C MET A 283 16.16 17.38 12.16
N ASP A 284 17.33 17.72 12.70
CA ASP A 284 18.39 18.44 11.99
C ASP A 284 19.45 17.44 11.51
N LEU A 285 20.00 17.66 10.31
CA LEU A 285 21.06 16.83 9.75
C LEU A 285 22.41 17.55 9.92
N GLU A 286 23.27 17.06 10.81
CA GLU A 286 24.62 17.60 11.02
C GLU A 286 25.65 16.84 10.19
N TRP A 287 26.40 17.56 9.37
CA TRP A 287 27.58 17.05 8.69
C TRP A 287 28.84 17.34 9.47
N ARG A 288 29.54 16.28 9.89
CA ARG A 288 30.85 16.36 10.54
C ARG A 288 31.97 16.20 9.50
N GLN A 289 32.72 17.27 9.28
CA GLN A 289 33.79 17.32 8.29
C GLN A 289 35.13 16.78 8.83
N ALA A 290 36.05 16.55 7.89
CA ALA A 290 37.44 16.18 8.15
C ALA A 290 38.19 17.03 9.14
N SER A 291 37.95 18.32 8.97
CA SER A 291 38.61 19.41 9.66
C SER A 291 38.10 19.55 11.09
N GLY A 292 37.13 18.74 11.53
CA GLY A 292 36.41 18.91 12.78
C GLY A 292 35.29 19.96 12.69
N ALA A 293 35.10 20.59 11.53
CA ALA A 293 33.99 21.53 11.31
C ALA A 293 32.65 20.80 11.28
N ARG A 294 31.61 21.43 11.84
CA ARG A 294 30.23 20.93 11.87
C ARG A 294 29.32 21.88 11.13
N MET A 295 28.42 21.35 10.31
CA MET A 295 27.46 22.15 9.55
C MET A 295 26.09 21.48 9.54
N ILE A 296 25.04 22.25 9.87
CA ILE A 296 23.66 21.78 9.73
C ILE A 296 23.24 21.96 8.27
N LEU A 297 22.76 20.89 7.64
CA LEU A 297 22.24 20.89 6.28
C LEU A 297 20.72 21.07 6.31
N GLN A 298 20.18 21.85 5.37
CA GLN A 298 18.75 22.12 5.26
C GLN A 298 18.32 22.13 3.80
N ASP A 299 17.04 21.86 3.52
CA ASP A 299 16.50 21.93 2.15
C ASP A 299 16.57 23.35 1.58
N GLU A 300 16.51 24.36 2.45
CA GLU A 300 16.68 25.77 2.12
C GLU A 300 17.51 26.45 3.22
N ASP A 301 18.57 27.14 2.83
CA ASP A 301 19.37 28.01 3.68
C ASP A 301 19.92 29.22 2.88
N ILE A 302 20.82 30.01 3.48
CA ILE A 302 21.46 31.16 2.83
C ILE A 302 22.30 30.80 1.60
N THR A 303 22.64 29.52 1.41
CA THR A 303 23.43 29.04 0.27
C THR A 303 22.56 28.57 -0.89
N THR A 304 21.23 28.53 -0.72
CA THR A 304 20.28 28.03 -1.72
C THR A 304 20.40 28.79 -3.04
N LYS A 305 20.51 28.05 -4.14
CA LYS A 305 20.63 28.64 -5.48
C LYS A 305 19.29 29.15 -5.99
N ILE A 306 19.25 30.43 -6.35
CA ILE A 306 18.10 31.10 -6.97
C ILE A 306 18.54 31.60 -8.35
N GLU A 307 17.85 31.16 -9.40
CA GLU A 307 18.13 31.53 -10.80
C GLU A 307 16.81 31.79 -11.54
N ASN A 308 16.62 33.00 -12.11
CA ASN A 308 15.46 33.36 -12.94
C ASN A 308 14.10 32.98 -12.31
N ASP A 309 13.84 33.42 -11.08
CA ASP A 309 12.63 33.08 -10.30
C ASP A 309 12.46 31.60 -9.99
N TRP A 310 13.51 30.78 -10.11
CA TRP A 310 13.53 29.39 -9.65
C TRP A 310 14.48 29.19 -8.49
N LYS A 311 13.96 28.65 -7.39
CA LYS A 311 14.77 28.24 -6.23
C LYS A 311 14.92 26.72 -6.24
N ARG A 312 16.17 26.24 -6.24
CA ARG A 312 16.47 24.80 -6.23
C ARG A 312 16.61 24.31 -4.80
N LEU A 313 15.91 23.23 -4.44
CA LEU A 313 16.12 22.56 -3.15
C LEU A 313 17.58 22.08 -3.02
N ASN A 314 18.16 22.29 -1.84
CA ASN A 314 19.51 21.86 -1.55
C ASN A 314 19.60 20.33 -1.51
N THR A 315 20.69 19.80 -2.06
CA THR A 315 20.99 18.36 -2.13
C THR A 315 22.36 18.11 -1.51
N LEU A 316 22.73 16.84 -1.29
CA LEU A 316 24.09 16.54 -0.83
C LEU A 316 25.18 16.98 -1.82
N ALA A 317 24.88 16.94 -3.12
CA ALA A 317 25.77 17.47 -4.15
C ALA A 317 25.93 19.00 -4.07
N HIS A 318 24.90 19.73 -3.61
CA HIS A 318 24.99 21.18 -3.39
C HIS A 318 26.04 21.53 -2.34
N TYR A 319 26.05 20.81 -1.22
CA TYR A 319 27.04 20.95 -0.16
C TYR A 319 28.37 20.26 -0.45
N GLN A 320 28.53 19.67 -1.64
CA GLN A 320 29.72 18.93 -2.06
C GLN A 320 30.12 17.82 -1.07
N VAL A 321 29.13 17.13 -0.51
CA VAL A 321 29.39 16.00 0.39
C VAL A 321 30.02 14.87 -0.43
N THR A 322 31.33 14.70 -0.28
CA THR A 322 32.10 13.63 -0.94
C THR A 322 32.39 12.49 0.04
N VAL A 323 32.32 11.24 -0.44
CA VAL A 323 32.77 10.06 0.30
C VAL A 323 34.24 9.80 -0.06
N GLY A 324 35.14 9.86 0.92
CA GLY A 324 36.53 9.42 0.82
C GLY A 324 36.81 8.18 1.68
N GLU A 325 37.95 7.53 1.46
CA GLU A 325 38.43 6.38 2.25
C GLU A 325 38.72 6.79 3.70
N GLY A 326 37.71 6.72 4.55
CA GLY A 326 37.77 7.14 5.95
C GLY A 326 36.48 7.84 6.34
N GLY A 327 35.48 7.03 6.71
CA GLY A 327 34.10 7.43 6.99
C GLY A 327 33.99 8.73 7.78
N ARG A 328 33.08 9.60 7.33
CA ARG A 328 32.73 10.85 8.02
C ARG A 328 31.22 10.86 8.23
N GLU A 329 30.87 10.95 9.51
CA GLU A 329 29.54 10.79 10.07
C GLU A 329 28.60 11.94 9.63
N LEU A 330 27.46 11.56 9.03
CA LEU A 330 26.29 12.43 9.04
C LEU A 330 25.44 11.99 10.22
N GLU A 331 25.19 12.89 11.16
CA GLU A 331 24.44 12.60 12.38
C GLU A 331 23.08 13.29 12.33
N LEU A 332 22.03 12.55 12.70
CA LEU A 332 20.73 13.16 12.95
C LEU A 332 20.71 13.69 14.37
N LEU A 333 20.45 14.98 14.52
CA LEU A 333 20.24 15.61 15.81
C LEU A 333 18.73 15.79 16.04
N SER A 334 18.25 15.35 17.21
CA SER A 334 16.87 15.63 17.61
C SER A 334 16.69 17.13 17.79
N GLY A 335 15.68 17.72 17.14
CA GLY A 335 15.36 19.15 17.24
C GLY A 335 15.04 19.63 18.67
N ASN A 336 14.91 18.71 19.64
CA ASN A 336 14.83 19.03 21.07
C ASN A 336 16.19 19.40 21.70
N ILE A 337 17.29 19.31 20.96
CA ILE A 337 18.62 19.83 21.34
C ILE A 337 18.78 21.31 20.95
N LYS A 338 17.72 21.98 20.48
CA LYS A 338 17.66 23.46 20.35
C LYS A 338 18.03 24.20 21.65
N SER A 339 18.03 23.52 22.80
CA SER A 339 18.34 24.11 24.11
C SER A 339 19.78 23.91 24.63
N LYS A 340 20.67 23.19 23.94
CA LYS A 340 22.02 22.90 24.49
C LYS A 340 23.22 23.23 23.59
N ILE A 341 23.05 23.49 22.29
CA ILE A 341 24.17 23.84 21.39
C ILE A 341 23.77 24.99 20.45
N LEU A 342 23.28 26.09 21.00
CA LEU A 342 23.19 27.37 20.29
C LEU A 342 23.46 28.51 21.28
N ILE A 343 24.67 28.49 21.86
CA ILE A 343 25.32 29.73 22.26
C ILE A 343 26.13 30.16 21.04
N LEU A 344 25.92 31.41 20.61
CA LEU A 344 26.52 32.07 19.44
C LEU A 344 25.73 31.92 18.13
N LEU A 345 24.50 32.47 18.07
CA LEU A 345 24.15 33.60 17.19
C LEU A 345 22.70 34.06 17.49
N PRO A 346 22.37 35.37 17.45
CA PRO A 346 21.05 35.86 17.84
C PRO A 346 19.96 35.37 16.90
N ARG A 347 18.92 34.83 17.51
CA ARG A 347 17.74 34.23 16.89
C ARG A 347 16.67 35.30 16.67
N GLU A 348 16.97 36.29 15.86
CA GLU A 348 16.01 37.27 15.35
C GLU A 348 16.14 37.32 13.81
N VAL A 349 15.01 37.28 13.11
CA VAL A 349 14.86 37.36 11.64
C VAL A 349 14.99 36.05 10.83
N VAL A 350 14.23 34.98 11.13
CA VAL A 350 13.83 33.99 10.09
C VAL A 350 12.45 33.36 10.38
N GLU A 351 11.48 34.15 10.85
CA GLU A 351 10.09 33.65 10.99
C GLU A 351 9.05 34.65 10.45
N SER A 352 9.49 35.61 9.63
CA SER A 352 8.63 36.66 9.08
C SER A 352 9.21 37.24 7.77
N ALA A 353 9.36 36.42 6.73
CA ALA A 353 9.41 36.85 5.33
C ALA A 353 9.55 35.62 4.43
N LEU A 354 8.44 35.11 3.87
CA LEU A 354 8.41 34.23 2.68
C LEU A 354 6.97 33.91 2.19
N LEU A 355 5.94 34.56 2.72
CA LEU A 355 4.86 35.00 1.83
C LEU A 355 5.42 36.16 1.01
N GLU A 356 5.27 36.08 -0.31
CA GLU A 356 5.69 37.06 -1.33
C GLU A 356 7.12 36.92 -1.88
N SER A 357 7.35 35.88 -2.69
CA SER A 357 8.04 36.09 -3.97
C SER A 357 7.47 35.11 -4.97
N GLY A 358 7.24 35.52 -6.22
CA GLY A 358 6.76 34.64 -7.30
C GLY A 358 7.75 33.54 -7.73
N VAL A 359 8.66 33.14 -6.83
CA VAL A 359 9.76 32.20 -7.06
C VAL A 359 9.24 30.77 -6.96
N LYS A 360 9.42 29.99 -8.03
CA LYS A 360 8.98 28.59 -8.13
C LYS A 360 10.06 27.65 -7.59
N MET A 361 9.65 26.66 -6.79
CA MET A 361 10.55 25.63 -6.25
C MET A 361 10.77 24.50 -7.25
N TRP A 362 11.98 23.96 -7.33
CA TRP A 362 12.28 22.75 -8.13
C TRP A 362 13.39 21.90 -7.48
N HIS A 363 13.49 20.63 -7.86
CA HIS A 363 14.53 19.72 -7.37
C HIS A 363 15.43 19.19 -8.50
N LEU A 364 14.92 18.22 -9.27
CA LEU A 364 15.65 17.57 -10.38
C LEU A 364 15.10 18.03 -11.72
N VAL A 365 13.78 18.19 -11.82
CA VAL A 365 13.06 18.53 -13.06
C VAL A 365 12.44 19.92 -12.91
N LYS A 366 12.81 20.86 -13.80
CA LYS A 366 12.06 22.10 -13.99
C LYS A 366 10.89 21.82 -14.93
N ASN A 367 9.68 21.85 -14.40
CA ASN A 367 8.49 21.92 -15.25
C ASN A 367 8.40 23.36 -15.77
N HIS A 368 9.05 23.64 -16.91
CA HIS A 368 8.68 24.82 -17.67
C HIS A 368 7.20 24.65 -18.02
N GLU A 369 6.35 25.54 -17.51
CA GLU A 369 4.99 25.71 -17.99
C GLU A 369 5.10 25.74 -19.51
N HIS A 370 4.61 24.69 -20.16
CA HIS A 370 4.53 24.65 -21.60
C HIS A 370 3.57 25.77 -21.99
N GLY A 371 4.13 26.93 -22.36
CA GLY A 371 3.44 27.80 -23.30
C GLY A 371 3.17 26.97 -24.54
N ASP A 372 1.91 26.97 -24.97
CA ASP A 372 1.42 26.36 -26.20
C ASP A 372 2.45 26.42 -27.34
N GLN A 373 3.19 25.34 -27.56
CA GLN A 373 3.92 25.11 -28.79
C GLN A 373 3.62 23.71 -29.29
N LYS A 374 2.60 23.69 -30.15
CA LYS A 374 2.38 22.84 -31.33
C LYS A 374 2.98 21.42 -31.28
N GLU A 375 2.05 20.47 -31.32
CA GLU A 375 2.26 19.10 -31.80
C GLU A 375 3.14 19.04 -33.07
N GLY A 376 4.12 18.12 -33.05
CA GLY A 376 5.00 17.76 -34.16
C GLY A 376 6.47 18.05 -33.81
N ASP A 377 7.44 17.16 -33.97
CA ASP A 377 7.53 15.91 -34.70
C ASP A 377 8.84 15.22 -34.27
N ARG A 378 8.87 13.88 -34.29
CA ARG A 378 10.06 12.98 -34.22
C ARG A 378 10.91 12.85 -32.94
N GLY A 379 10.92 13.79 -31.98
CA GLY A 379 11.71 13.64 -30.74
C GLY A 379 11.08 12.73 -29.65
N SER A 380 9.75 12.64 -29.61
CA SER A 380 8.99 11.98 -28.54
C SER A 380 8.91 10.44 -28.67
N LYS A 381 9.05 9.89 -29.89
CA LYS A 381 8.83 8.45 -30.16
C LYS A 381 10.03 7.54 -29.82
N MET A 382 11.27 7.96 -30.08
CA MET A 382 12.45 7.19 -29.63
C MET A 382 12.59 7.23 -28.10
N VAL A 383 12.13 8.33 -27.52
CA VAL A 383 12.16 8.61 -26.10
C VAL A 383 11.17 7.70 -25.33
N SER A 384 10.02 7.31 -25.92
CA SER A 384 9.06 6.37 -25.28
C SER A 384 9.58 4.93 -25.13
N GLU A 385 10.42 4.43 -26.06
CA GLU A 385 10.93 3.05 -25.97
C GLU A 385 11.94 2.86 -24.83
N ILE A 386 12.84 3.83 -24.64
CA ILE A 386 13.81 3.82 -23.52
C ILE A 386 13.07 3.80 -22.18
N TYR A 387 11.97 4.55 -22.08
CA TYR A 387 11.13 4.57 -20.87
C TYR A 387 10.39 3.25 -20.65
N LEU A 388 9.90 2.62 -21.71
CA LEU A 388 9.28 1.30 -21.61
C LEU A 388 10.28 0.26 -21.08
N THR A 389 11.54 0.28 -21.55
CA THR A 389 12.59 -0.61 -21.01
C THR A 389 12.82 -0.38 -19.51
N ARG A 390 12.80 0.87 -19.05
CA ARG A 390 12.94 1.21 -17.62
C ARG A 390 11.76 0.70 -16.79
N LEU A 391 10.53 0.90 -17.28
CA LEU A 391 9.32 0.39 -16.63
C LEU A 391 9.34 -1.15 -16.56
N LEU A 392 9.72 -1.82 -17.65
CA LEU A 392 9.85 -3.28 -17.72
C LEU A 392 10.93 -3.82 -16.75
N ALA A 393 12.05 -3.12 -16.61
CA ALA A 393 13.10 -3.51 -15.67
C ALA A 393 12.62 -3.43 -14.21
N THR A 394 11.91 -2.35 -13.84
CA THR A 394 11.27 -2.24 -12.52
C THR A 394 10.22 -3.33 -12.33
N LYS A 395 9.34 -3.55 -13.32
CA LYS A 395 8.30 -4.60 -13.29
C LYS A 395 8.92 -5.96 -13.06
N GLY A 396 9.96 -6.32 -13.81
CA GLY A 396 10.68 -7.58 -13.66
C GLY A 396 11.29 -7.77 -12.28
N THR A 397 11.77 -6.68 -11.67
CA THR A 397 12.34 -6.69 -10.31
C THR A 397 11.27 -6.96 -9.23
N LEU A 398 10.07 -6.41 -9.42
CA LEU A 398 8.96 -6.50 -8.47
C LEU A 398 8.04 -7.71 -8.71
N GLN A 399 8.20 -8.41 -9.83
CA GLN A 399 7.30 -9.46 -10.32
C GLN A 399 6.99 -10.52 -9.26
N LYS A 400 8.02 -11.06 -8.60
CA LYS A 400 7.84 -12.11 -7.59
C LYS A 400 6.93 -11.67 -6.43
N PHE A 401 7.07 -10.43 -5.96
CA PHE A 401 6.24 -9.92 -4.86
C PHE A 401 4.78 -9.72 -5.27
N VAL A 402 4.55 -9.37 -6.54
CA VAL A 402 3.20 -9.28 -7.11
C VAL A 402 2.58 -10.68 -7.23
N ASP A 403 3.34 -11.64 -7.76
CA ASP A 403 2.90 -13.03 -7.89
C ASP A 403 2.58 -13.67 -6.53
N ASP A 404 3.50 -13.56 -5.56
CA ASP A 404 3.32 -14.12 -4.21
C ASP A 404 2.06 -13.54 -3.52
N LEU A 405 1.78 -12.24 -3.72
CA LEU A 405 0.57 -11.60 -3.20
C LEU A 405 -0.70 -12.09 -3.90
N PHE A 406 -0.72 -12.11 -5.23
CA PHE A 406 -1.91 -12.49 -6.00
C PHE A 406 -2.23 -13.97 -5.79
N GLU A 407 -1.21 -14.83 -5.78
CA GLU A 407 -1.38 -16.25 -5.48
C GLU A 407 -1.94 -16.46 -4.07
N THR A 408 -1.45 -15.73 -3.08
CA THR A 408 -1.99 -15.81 -1.70
C THR A 408 -3.44 -15.37 -1.63
N ILE A 409 -3.82 -14.29 -2.33
CA ILE A 409 -5.20 -13.77 -2.34
C ILE A 409 -6.17 -14.72 -3.04
N PHE A 410 -5.78 -15.31 -4.17
CA PHE A 410 -6.64 -16.20 -4.97
C PHE A 410 -6.50 -17.69 -4.61
N SER A 411 -5.66 -18.04 -3.64
CA SER A 411 -5.53 -19.44 -3.21
C SER A 411 -6.71 -19.88 -2.36
N THR A 412 -7.21 -21.09 -2.63
CA THR A 412 -8.21 -21.78 -1.81
C THR A 412 -7.59 -22.51 -0.60
N ALA A 413 -6.26 -22.69 -0.61
CA ALA A 413 -5.49 -23.23 0.50
C ALA A 413 -4.06 -22.68 0.48
N HIS A 414 -3.71 -21.80 1.42
CA HIS A 414 -2.37 -21.24 1.54
C HIS A 414 -1.70 -21.72 2.83
N ARG A 415 -0.53 -22.38 2.73
CA ARG A 415 0.23 -22.92 3.89
C ARG A 415 -0.61 -23.80 4.83
N GLY A 416 -1.56 -24.57 4.30
CA GLY A 416 -2.46 -25.42 5.09
C GLY A 416 -3.64 -24.69 5.76
N SER A 417 -3.77 -23.37 5.58
CA SER A 417 -4.98 -22.62 5.95
C SER A 417 -6.12 -22.94 4.99
N ALA A 418 -7.31 -23.18 5.53
CA ALA A 418 -8.54 -23.28 4.75
C ALA A 418 -8.98 -21.89 4.23
N LEU A 419 -9.76 -21.88 3.14
CA LEU A 419 -10.44 -20.68 2.64
C LEU A 419 -11.26 -20.00 3.76
N PRO A 420 -11.18 -18.68 3.94
CA PRO A 420 -12.01 -17.98 4.92
C PRO A 420 -13.51 -18.25 4.70
N LEU A 421 -14.18 -18.76 5.74
CA LEU A 421 -15.61 -19.15 5.68
C LEU A 421 -16.52 -18.01 5.19
N ALA A 422 -16.17 -16.77 5.51
CA ALA A 422 -16.88 -15.58 5.06
C ALA A 422 -16.94 -15.45 3.53
N ILE A 423 -15.86 -15.83 2.83
CA ILE A 423 -15.81 -15.79 1.36
C ILE A 423 -16.77 -16.83 0.80
N LYS A 424 -16.66 -18.08 1.27
CA LYS A 424 -17.55 -19.17 0.84
C LYS A 424 -19.01 -18.81 1.09
N TYR A 425 -19.33 -18.39 2.30
CA TYR A 425 -20.69 -18.05 2.71
C TYR A 425 -21.31 -16.93 1.87
N MET A 426 -20.57 -15.84 1.63
CA MET A 426 -21.09 -14.73 0.82
C MET A 426 -21.18 -15.09 -0.67
N PHE A 427 -20.25 -15.91 -1.19
CA PHE A 427 -20.30 -16.36 -2.58
C PHE A 427 -21.45 -17.34 -2.83
N ASP A 428 -21.73 -18.23 -1.87
CA ASP A 428 -22.90 -19.11 -1.90
C ASP A 428 -24.19 -18.31 -1.89
N PHE A 429 -24.28 -17.29 -1.03
CA PHE A 429 -25.42 -16.37 -1.02
C PHE A 429 -25.62 -15.69 -2.38
N LEU A 430 -24.56 -15.22 -3.03
CA LEU A 430 -24.67 -14.60 -4.36
C LEU A 430 -25.12 -15.60 -5.44
N ASP A 431 -24.68 -16.85 -5.35
CA ASP A 431 -25.13 -17.92 -6.25
C ASP A 431 -26.62 -18.25 -6.01
N GLU A 432 -27.05 -18.37 -4.75
CA GLU A 432 -28.46 -18.57 -4.37
C GLU A 432 -29.35 -17.43 -4.87
N GLN A 433 -28.90 -16.17 -4.76
CA GLN A 433 -29.63 -15.04 -5.32
C GLN A 433 -29.70 -15.11 -6.85
N ALA A 434 -28.60 -15.48 -7.52
CA ALA A 434 -28.61 -15.66 -8.97
C ALA A 434 -29.60 -16.77 -9.39
N ASP A 435 -29.63 -17.88 -8.67
CA ASP A 435 -30.57 -18.99 -8.91
C ASP A 435 -32.03 -18.57 -8.69
N LYS A 436 -32.33 -17.85 -7.60
CA LYS A 436 -33.67 -17.28 -7.32
C LYS A 436 -34.20 -16.42 -8.47
N HIS A 437 -33.31 -15.73 -9.18
CA HIS A 437 -33.64 -14.85 -10.30
C HIS A 437 -33.44 -15.51 -11.68
N ASN A 438 -33.22 -16.82 -11.75
CA ASN A 438 -32.97 -17.58 -12.99
C ASN A 438 -31.77 -17.04 -13.81
N ILE A 439 -30.74 -16.53 -13.13
CA ILE A 439 -29.51 -16.03 -13.75
C ILE A 439 -28.50 -17.18 -13.80
N HIS A 440 -28.46 -17.85 -14.95
CA HIS A 440 -27.52 -18.96 -15.20
C HIS A 440 -26.24 -18.54 -15.96
N ASP A 441 -26.11 -17.27 -16.41
CA ASP A 441 -24.87 -16.78 -17.02
C ASP A 441 -23.73 -16.78 -15.98
N PRO A 442 -22.71 -17.65 -16.11
CA PRO A 442 -21.59 -17.71 -15.17
C PRO A 442 -20.80 -16.41 -15.12
N HIS A 443 -20.77 -15.61 -16.19
CA HIS A 443 -20.10 -14.32 -16.19
C HIS A 443 -20.80 -13.28 -15.31
N VAL A 444 -22.13 -13.37 -15.12
CA VAL A 444 -22.84 -12.50 -14.18
C VAL A 444 -22.43 -12.85 -12.75
N ARG A 445 -22.44 -14.14 -12.39
CA ARG A 445 -22.02 -14.61 -11.06
C ARG A 445 -20.57 -14.28 -10.76
N HIS A 446 -19.68 -14.50 -11.73
CA HIS A 446 -18.28 -14.07 -11.66
C HIS A 446 -18.20 -12.56 -11.39
N THR A 447 -18.93 -11.74 -12.15
CA THR A 447 -18.90 -10.29 -11.98
C THR A 447 -19.41 -9.87 -10.60
N TRP A 448 -20.48 -10.48 -10.09
CA TRP A 448 -20.99 -10.21 -8.74
C TRP A 448 -19.95 -10.53 -7.67
N LYS A 449 -19.33 -11.71 -7.76
CA LYS A 449 -18.26 -12.14 -6.84
C LYS A 449 -17.05 -11.20 -6.91
N SER A 450 -16.61 -10.83 -8.12
CA SER A 450 -15.50 -9.88 -8.33
C SER A 450 -15.80 -8.50 -7.75
N ASN A 451 -17.00 -7.98 -8.04
CA ASN A 451 -17.46 -6.70 -7.54
C ASN A 451 -17.66 -6.69 -6.01
N CYS A 452 -18.02 -7.83 -5.43
CA CYS A 452 -18.29 -8.00 -4.01
C CYS A 452 -17.00 -7.98 -3.17
N LEU A 453 -15.97 -8.73 -3.57
CA LEU A 453 -14.78 -8.96 -2.77
C LEU A 453 -13.49 -8.38 -3.38
N PRO A 454 -12.90 -8.92 -4.46
CA PRO A 454 -11.57 -8.50 -4.91
C PRO A 454 -11.55 -7.02 -5.34
N LEU A 455 -12.55 -6.55 -6.09
CA LEU A 455 -12.57 -5.17 -6.58
C LEU A 455 -12.89 -4.13 -5.49
N ARG A 456 -13.37 -4.56 -4.33
CA ARG A 456 -13.71 -3.67 -3.20
C ARG A 456 -12.70 -3.77 -2.06
N PHE A 457 -12.54 -4.96 -1.51
CA PHE A 457 -11.69 -5.20 -0.36
C PHE A 457 -10.21 -5.25 -0.79
N TRP A 458 -9.84 -6.16 -1.68
CA TRP A 458 -8.43 -6.42 -2.01
C TRP A 458 -7.77 -5.26 -2.77
N VAL A 459 -8.43 -4.68 -3.76
CA VAL A 459 -7.95 -3.47 -4.43
C VAL A 459 -7.66 -2.36 -3.42
N ASN A 460 -8.55 -2.17 -2.45
CA ASN A 460 -8.36 -1.14 -1.43
C ASN A 460 -7.18 -1.45 -0.51
N MET A 461 -7.00 -2.71 -0.09
CA MET A 461 -5.85 -3.14 0.72
C MET A 461 -4.52 -2.99 -0.04
N ILE A 462 -4.49 -3.33 -1.33
CA ILE A 462 -3.29 -3.19 -2.19
C ILE A 462 -2.93 -1.72 -2.38
N LYS A 463 -3.91 -0.86 -2.70
CA LYS A 463 -3.66 0.58 -2.87
C LYS A 463 -3.28 1.25 -1.56
N ASN A 464 -3.79 0.76 -0.44
CA ASN A 464 -3.67 1.42 0.85
C ASN A 464 -3.14 0.48 1.95
N PRO A 465 -1.88 0.03 1.85
CA PRO A 465 -1.29 -0.85 2.84
C PRO A 465 -1.20 -0.20 4.23
N GLN A 466 -1.24 1.14 4.32
CA GLN A 466 -1.32 1.86 5.60
C GLN A 466 -2.63 1.64 6.36
N PHE A 467 -3.61 0.97 5.77
CA PHE A 467 -4.84 0.55 6.47
C PHE A 467 -4.59 -0.67 7.34
N VAL A 468 -3.58 -1.47 6.97
CA VAL A 468 -3.22 -2.70 7.65
C VAL A 468 -1.99 -2.46 8.52
N PHE A 469 -1.03 -1.68 8.01
CA PHE A 469 0.28 -1.47 8.63
C PHE A 469 0.49 -0.02 9.09
N ASP A 470 1.24 0.16 10.17
CA ASP A 470 1.73 1.46 10.60
C ASP A 470 2.98 1.87 9.81
N ILE A 471 2.73 2.36 8.59
CA ILE A 471 3.73 2.74 7.59
C ILE A 471 3.42 4.11 7.00
N HIS A 472 4.47 4.81 6.55
CA HIS A 472 4.33 5.99 5.71
C HIS A 472 4.39 5.62 4.23
N LYS A 473 3.33 5.94 3.48
CA LYS A 473 3.25 5.74 2.03
C LYS A 473 3.51 7.07 1.31
N ASN A 474 4.65 7.20 0.65
CA ASN A 474 4.97 8.38 -0.17
C ASN A 474 4.26 8.35 -1.54
N SER A 475 4.27 9.49 -2.24
CA SER A 475 3.53 9.67 -3.50
C SER A 475 3.94 8.67 -4.59
N ILE A 476 5.25 8.42 -4.76
CA ILE A 476 5.72 7.48 -5.78
C ILE A 476 5.30 6.03 -5.47
N THR A 477 5.33 5.62 -4.20
CA THR A 477 4.88 4.29 -3.80
C THR A 477 3.37 4.13 -4.03
N ASP A 478 2.58 5.17 -3.78
CA ASP A 478 1.14 5.20 -4.09
C ASP A 478 0.87 5.01 -5.60
N ALA A 479 1.63 5.69 -6.47
CA ALA A 479 1.52 5.54 -7.91
C ALA A 479 1.85 4.11 -8.37
N CYS A 480 2.93 3.51 -7.83
CA CYS A 480 3.31 2.14 -8.13
C CYS A 480 2.29 1.10 -7.63
N LEU A 481 1.77 1.26 -6.41
CA LEU A 481 0.70 0.39 -5.88
C LEU A 481 -0.60 0.52 -6.68
N SER A 482 -0.89 1.71 -7.22
CA SER A 482 -2.04 1.91 -8.10
C SER A 482 -1.91 1.14 -9.42
N VAL A 483 -0.70 1.04 -9.99
CA VAL A 483 -0.43 0.18 -11.15
C VAL A 483 -0.69 -1.29 -10.82
N VAL A 484 -0.15 -1.78 -9.69
CA VAL A 484 -0.37 -3.18 -9.26
C VAL A 484 -1.86 -3.45 -8.99
N ALA A 485 -2.55 -2.54 -8.31
CA ALA A 485 -3.99 -2.67 -8.04
C ALA A 485 -4.81 -2.67 -9.33
N GLN A 486 -4.41 -1.89 -10.35
CA GLN A 486 -5.07 -1.91 -11.65
C GLN A 486 -4.87 -3.24 -12.37
N THR A 487 -3.66 -3.81 -12.33
CA THR A 487 -3.41 -5.17 -12.83
C THR A 487 -4.25 -6.22 -12.11
N PHE A 488 -4.40 -6.11 -10.78
CA PHE A 488 -5.29 -6.97 -10.00
C PHE A 488 -6.74 -6.85 -10.46
N MET A 489 -7.24 -5.63 -10.70
CA MET A 489 -8.59 -5.39 -11.23
C MET A 489 -8.79 -6.00 -12.62
N ASP A 490 -7.82 -5.82 -13.52
CA ASP A 490 -7.87 -6.36 -14.88
C ASP A 490 -7.90 -7.91 -14.89
N SER A 491 -7.25 -8.52 -13.89
CA SER A 491 -7.26 -9.98 -13.66
C SER A 491 -8.64 -10.52 -13.23
N CYS A 492 -9.48 -9.68 -12.62
CA CYS A 492 -10.86 -10.03 -12.26
C CYS A 492 -11.89 -9.66 -13.35
N SER A 493 -11.46 -9.11 -14.49
CA SER A 493 -12.39 -8.78 -15.58
C SER A 493 -12.70 -9.99 -16.44
N THR A 494 -13.96 -10.15 -16.84
CA THR A 494 -14.38 -11.12 -17.87
C THR A 494 -14.15 -10.62 -19.30
N SER A 495 -13.78 -9.34 -19.49
CA SER A 495 -13.56 -8.78 -20.82
C SER A 495 -12.26 -9.28 -21.47
N GLU A 496 -12.31 -9.60 -22.76
CA GLU A 496 -11.13 -9.88 -23.54
C GLU A 496 -10.21 -8.65 -23.63
N HIS A 497 -8.90 -8.92 -23.60
CA HIS A 497 -7.88 -7.88 -23.61
C HIS A 497 -7.46 -7.57 -25.04
N ARG A 498 -8.07 -6.53 -25.64
CA ARG A 498 -7.59 -5.97 -26.91
C ARG A 498 -6.53 -4.91 -26.62
N LEU A 499 -5.27 -5.29 -26.76
CA LEU A 499 -4.14 -4.38 -26.60
C LEU A 499 -3.85 -3.71 -27.94
N GLY A 500 -3.70 -2.39 -27.90
CA GLY A 500 -3.34 -1.54 -29.02
C GLY A 500 -2.34 -0.49 -28.59
N LYS A 501 -1.93 0.37 -29.53
CA LYS A 501 -0.95 1.44 -29.27
C LYS A 501 -1.43 2.45 -28.22
N ASP A 502 -2.75 2.65 -28.10
CA ASP A 502 -3.36 3.58 -27.14
C ASP A 502 -3.76 2.90 -25.82
N SER A 503 -3.32 1.66 -25.59
CA SER A 503 -3.60 0.97 -24.33
C SER A 503 -2.81 1.60 -23.18
N PRO A 504 -3.41 1.79 -21.99
CA PRO A 504 -2.71 2.30 -20.82
C PRO A 504 -1.45 1.49 -20.50
N SER A 505 -0.36 2.17 -20.12
CA SER A 505 0.94 1.54 -19.91
C SER A 505 0.94 0.45 -18.86
N ASN A 506 0.14 0.56 -17.80
CA ASN A 506 -0.03 -0.52 -16.82
C ASN A 506 -0.56 -1.81 -17.46
N LYS A 507 -1.45 -1.71 -18.46
CA LYS A 507 -1.99 -2.87 -19.19
C LYS A 507 -0.95 -3.48 -20.11
N LEU A 508 -0.14 -2.65 -20.76
CA LEU A 508 0.96 -3.12 -21.60
C LEU A 508 2.04 -3.83 -20.76
N LEU A 509 2.36 -3.31 -19.57
CA LEU A 509 3.39 -3.85 -18.68
C LEU A 509 3.08 -5.26 -18.18
N TYR A 510 1.81 -5.55 -17.88
CA TYR A 510 1.37 -6.85 -17.35
C TYR A 510 0.57 -7.69 -18.37
N ALA A 511 0.61 -7.31 -19.64
CA ALA A 511 -0.14 -7.96 -20.72
C ALA A 511 0.03 -9.49 -20.79
N LYS A 512 1.25 -9.97 -20.51
CA LYS A 512 1.60 -11.40 -20.56
C LYS A 512 1.17 -12.16 -19.30
N ASP A 513 1.00 -11.47 -18.17
CA ASP A 513 0.73 -12.07 -16.87
C ASP A 513 -0.78 -12.12 -16.57
N ILE A 514 -1.54 -11.11 -17.02
CA ILE A 514 -2.99 -11.01 -16.81
C ILE A 514 -3.75 -12.29 -17.20
N PRO A 515 -3.50 -12.95 -18.35
CA PRO A 515 -4.17 -14.21 -18.66
C PRO A 515 -3.93 -15.32 -17.63
N SER A 516 -2.72 -15.40 -17.06
CA SER A 516 -2.43 -16.36 -15.98
C SER A 516 -3.17 -16.01 -14.70
N TYR A 517 -3.24 -14.72 -14.35
CA TYR A 517 -3.98 -14.28 -13.17
C TYR A 517 -5.50 -14.48 -13.33
N LYS A 518 -6.06 -14.27 -14.53
CA LYS A 518 -7.46 -14.61 -14.81
C LYS A 518 -7.75 -16.10 -14.54
N ASN A 519 -6.86 -16.99 -14.98
CA ASN A 519 -6.99 -18.42 -14.69
C ASN A 519 -6.97 -18.72 -13.18
N TRP A 520 -6.23 -17.93 -12.38
CA TRP A 520 -6.24 -18.07 -10.92
C TRP A 520 -7.53 -17.57 -10.27
N VAL A 521 -8.20 -16.58 -10.87
CA VAL A 521 -9.48 -16.05 -10.41
C VAL A 521 -10.64 -16.99 -10.79
N GLU A 522 -10.56 -17.60 -11.97
CA GLU A 522 -11.58 -18.53 -12.47
C GLU A 522 -11.55 -19.88 -11.75
N ARG A 523 -10.37 -20.32 -11.31
CA ARG A 523 -10.17 -21.53 -10.50
C ARG A 523 -10.58 -21.31 -9.05
#